data_AF-A0A1C3KJB4-F1
#
_entry.id   AF-A0A1C3KJB4-F1
#
_cell.length_a   1.000
_cell.length_b   1.000
_cell.length_c   1.000
_cell.angle_alpha   90.00
_cell.angle_beta   90.00
_cell.angle_gamma   90.00
#
_symmetry.space_group_name_H-M   'P 1'
#
loop_
_entity.id
_entity.type
_entity.pdbx_description
1 polymer ?
#
loop_
_entity_poly.entity_id
_entity_poly.type
_entity_poly.pdbx_seq_one_letter_code
_entity_poly.pdbx_strand_id
1 'polypeptide(L)'
;KMDTTLIEVHMEILEECKNDEWELHKGDFLEICLQEFVNEKNRTAENWRNAELTVNNIKNDKIIQDAEENEILWNFWIGNYRNILESWKSEEWFQNLKNEWKKERQKNQNKIDEIEENTLKESGMISIECEKDIWKKWISKQATLIEMFKQEDWFKSLIAEQDKEEDNYEINEYMNVLNTNMNEVEKEKKYREFFRKKNIINKLMVQIHMMVLEECKKEEIVENKELCIDNYIQNIHKKNNYDEKSNIL
;
A
#
# COMPACT_ATOMS: atom_id res chain seq x y z
N LYS A 1 18.78 32.89 -12.80
CA LYS A 1 17.65 32.84 -11.86
C LYS A 1 16.48 32.31 -12.66
N MET A 2 15.91 31.19 -12.25
CA MET A 2 14.70 30.65 -12.85
C MET A 2 13.56 31.48 -12.25
N ASP A 3 12.82 32.19 -13.10
CA ASP A 3 11.68 32.99 -12.66
C ASP A 3 10.51 32.04 -12.42
N THR A 4 10.45 31.46 -11.22
CA THR A 4 9.35 30.60 -10.79
C THR A 4 8.06 31.42 -10.67
N THR A 5 7.01 30.97 -11.35
CA THR A 5 5.70 31.62 -11.32
C THR A 5 4.97 31.32 -10.00
N LEU A 6 4.04 32.19 -9.60
CA LEU A 6 3.22 31.96 -8.41
C LEU A 6 2.45 30.64 -8.46
N ILE A 7 2.05 30.19 -9.66
CA ILE A 7 1.33 28.93 -9.89
C ILE A 7 2.25 27.74 -9.58
N GLU A 8 3.48 27.75 -10.09
CA GLU A 8 4.46 26.69 -9.82
C GLU A 8 4.72 26.55 -8.32
N VAL A 9 4.89 27.66 -7.59
CA VAL A 9 5.05 27.64 -6.12
C VAL A 9 3.84 27.00 -5.42
N HIS A 10 2.61 27.33 -5.84
CA HIS A 10 1.42 26.72 -5.24
C HIS A 10 1.32 25.22 -5.53
N MET A 11 1.75 24.77 -6.73
CA MET A 11 1.74 23.35 -7.09
C MET A 11 2.79 22.55 -6.33
N GLU A 12 3.97 23.13 -6.09
CA GLU A 12 5.02 22.55 -5.25
C GLU A 12 4.53 22.40 -3.80
N ILE A 13 3.93 23.45 -3.23
CA ILE A 13 3.37 23.39 -1.87
C ILE A 13 2.25 22.36 -1.77
N LEU A 14 1.38 22.24 -2.78
CA LEU A 14 0.31 21.23 -2.80
C LEU A 14 0.87 19.80 -2.81
N GLU A 15 1.91 19.56 -3.61
CA GLU A 15 2.62 18.28 -3.65
C GLU A 15 3.24 17.94 -2.31
N GLU A 16 3.99 18.88 -1.73
CA GLU A 16 4.65 18.71 -0.43
C GLU A 16 3.62 18.39 0.66
N CYS A 17 2.54 19.18 0.75
CA CYS A 17 1.45 18.93 1.70
C CYS A 17 0.85 17.51 1.55
N LYS A 18 0.65 17.03 0.31
CA LYS A 18 0.06 15.72 0.07
C LYS A 18 1.02 14.57 0.30
N ASN A 19 2.30 14.77 0.00
CA ASN A 19 3.35 13.81 0.34
C ASN A 19 3.52 13.68 1.85
N ASP A 20 3.49 14.80 2.57
CA ASP A 20 3.56 14.81 4.04
C ASP A 20 2.35 14.12 4.68
N GLU A 21 1.14 14.36 4.16
CA GLU A 21 -0.08 13.67 4.58
C GLU A 21 0.02 12.15 4.37
N TRP A 22 0.58 11.72 3.23
CA TRP A 22 0.85 10.31 2.96
C TRP A 22 1.86 9.73 3.95
N GLU A 23 3.04 10.32 4.10
CA GLU A 23 4.09 9.79 4.97
C GLU A 23 3.63 9.76 6.45
N LEU A 24 2.82 10.73 6.89
CA LEU A 24 2.23 10.75 8.23
C LEU A 24 1.30 9.56 8.50
N HIS A 25 0.54 9.12 7.49
CA HIS A 25 -0.51 8.10 7.67
C HIS A 25 -0.16 6.73 7.09
N LYS A 26 0.93 6.62 6.34
CA LYS A 26 1.41 5.39 5.70
C LYS A 26 1.59 4.24 6.69
N GLY A 27 2.07 4.53 7.90
CA GLY A 27 2.18 3.54 8.98
C GLY A 27 0.84 2.92 9.35
N ASP A 28 -0.25 3.69 9.34
CA ASP A 28 -1.59 3.20 9.66
C ASP A 28 -2.09 2.21 8.58
N PHE A 29 -1.85 2.51 7.31
CA PHE A 29 -2.20 1.62 6.20
C PHE A 29 -1.36 0.33 6.20
N LEU A 30 -0.08 0.42 6.58
CA LEU A 30 0.79 -0.73 6.75
C LEU A 30 0.32 -1.61 7.91
N GLU A 31 -0.02 -1.03 9.05
CA GLU A 31 -0.52 -1.77 10.21
C GLU A 31 -1.83 -2.51 9.86
N ILE A 32 -2.72 -1.90 9.08
CA ILE A 32 -3.92 -2.59 8.55
C ILE A 32 -3.52 -3.84 7.73
N CYS A 33 -2.54 -3.72 6.83
CA CYS A 33 -2.06 -4.87 6.06
C CYS A 33 -1.45 -5.95 6.95
N LEU A 34 -0.65 -5.57 7.94
CA LEU A 34 -0.01 -6.49 8.87
C LEU A 34 -1.04 -7.24 9.72
N GLN A 35 -2.06 -6.54 10.24
CA GLN A 35 -3.11 -7.16 11.03
C GLN A 35 -3.90 -8.21 10.22
N GLU A 36 -4.29 -7.87 9.00
CA GLU A 36 -5.14 -8.71 8.16
C GLU A 36 -4.37 -9.89 7.53
N PHE A 37 -3.11 -9.68 7.09
CA PHE A 37 -2.34 -10.74 6.43
C PHE A 37 -1.46 -11.54 7.40
N VAL A 38 -0.87 -10.91 8.42
CA VAL A 38 0.15 -11.56 9.26
C VAL A 38 -0.45 -12.24 10.49
N ASN A 39 -1.57 -11.75 11.05
CA ASN A 39 -2.23 -12.26 12.27
C ASN A 39 -1.31 -12.29 13.51
N GLU A 40 -1.78 -11.82 14.67
CA GLU A 40 -0.99 -11.67 15.91
C GLU A 40 -0.24 -12.95 16.34
N LYS A 41 -0.78 -14.15 16.04
CA LYS A 41 -0.13 -15.43 16.39
C LYS A 41 1.08 -15.79 15.52
N ASN A 42 1.23 -15.25 14.31
CA ASN A 42 2.45 -15.43 13.51
C ASN A 42 3.46 -14.29 13.73
N ARG A 43 3.12 -13.28 14.54
CA ARG A 43 3.98 -12.21 15.06
C ARG A 43 4.92 -12.76 16.16
N THR A 44 5.39 -14.01 16.03
CA THR A 44 6.39 -14.55 16.95
C THR A 44 7.73 -13.88 16.70
N ALA A 45 8.38 -13.46 17.78
CA ALA A 45 9.66 -12.75 17.77
C ALA A 45 10.77 -13.45 16.96
N GLU A 46 10.64 -14.74 16.62
CA GLU A 46 11.64 -15.48 15.82
C GLU A 46 11.40 -15.40 14.30
N ASN A 47 10.14 -15.34 13.84
CA ASN A 47 9.84 -15.27 12.39
C ASN A 47 10.14 -13.90 11.79
N TRP A 48 10.15 -12.87 12.65
CA TRP A 48 10.43 -11.50 12.29
C TRP A 48 11.85 -11.04 12.71
N ARG A 49 12.50 -11.79 13.62
CA ARG A 49 13.87 -11.49 14.08
C ARG A 49 14.93 -11.47 12.98
N ASN A 50 14.68 -12.15 11.86
CA ASN A 50 15.60 -12.09 10.72
C ASN A 50 15.61 -10.71 10.03
N ALA A 51 14.58 -9.87 10.24
CA ALA A 51 14.61 -8.44 9.93
C ALA A 51 15.13 -7.58 11.11
N GLU A 52 14.99 -8.07 12.35
CA GLU A 52 15.28 -7.36 13.61
C GLU A 52 16.76 -7.39 14.05
N LEU A 53 17.62 -8.23 13.45
CA LEU A 53 19.02 -8.37 13.90
C LEU A 53 19.92 -7.13 13.67
N THR A 54 19.41 -6.04 13.09
CA THR A 54 20.18 -4.80 12.89
C THR A 54 19.74 -3.61 13.75
N VAL A 55 18.62 -3.72 14.50
CA VAL A 55 17.97 -2.54 15.11
C VAL A 55 17.74 -2.72 16.62
N ASN A 56 18.68 -3.39 17.30
CA ASN A 56 18.67 -3.40 18.76
C ASN A 56 19.64 -2.35 19.30
N ASN A 57 19.10 -1.15 19.53
CA ASN A 57 19.34 -0.35 20.73
C ASN A 57 18.44 0.89 20.68
N ILE A 58 17.35 0.92 21.47
CA ILE A 58 16.93 2.05 22.35
C ILE A 58 15.41 1.96 22.72
N LYS A 59 15.16 1.82 24.04
CA LYS A 59 14.06 2.33 24.90
C LYS A 59 12.56 2.05 24.59
N ASN A 60 12.01 1.15 25.40
CA ASN A 60 10.80 1.21 26.27
C ASN A 60 9.72 2.33 26.06
N ASP A 61 8.95 2.29 24.97
CA ASP A 61 7.53 2.69 24.97
C ASP A 61 6.78 2.02 23.80
N LYS A 62 5.77 1.19 24.09
CA LYS A 62 5.15 0.24 23.13
C LYS A 62 4.55 0.88 21.85
N ILE A 63 3.99 2.08 21.95
CA ILE A 63 3.29 2.73 20.82
C ILE A 63 4.29 3.44 19.89
N ILE A 64 5.37 4.00 20.46
CA ILE A 64 6.47 4.63 19.71
C ILE A 64 7.28 3.54 19.00
N GLN A 65 7.47 2.41 19.69
CA GLN A 65 8.13 1.22 19.16
C GLN A 65 7.41 0.66 17.91
N ASP A 66 6.09 0.46 17.95
CA ASP A 66 5.37 -0.11 16.80
C ASP A 66 5.40 0.79 15.54
N ALA A 67 5.34 2.11 15.71
CA ALA A 67 5.39 3.08 14.60
C ALA A 67 6.81 3.22 14.01
N GLU A 68 7.83 3.32 14.87
CA GLU A 68 9.24 3.35 14.46
C GLU A 68 9.66 2.02 13.82
N GLU A 69 9.19 0.87 14.34
CA GLU A 69 9.41 -0.45 13.76
C GLU A 69 8.75 -0.60 12.39
N ASN A 70 7.53 -0.09 12.20
CA ASN A 70 6.82 -0.11 10.92
C ASN A 70 7.51 0.77 9.86
N GLU A 71 7.99 1.96 10.24
CA GLU A 71 8.75 2.85 9.35
C GLU A 71 10.11 2.23 8.96
N ILE A 72 10.84 1.69 9.94
CA ILE A 72 12.13 1.02 9.70
C ILE A 72 11.96 -0.22 8.82
N LEU A 73 10.90 -1.00 9.06
CA LEU A 73 10.57 -2.15 8.23
C LEU A 73 10.28 -1.73 6.79
N TRP A 74 9.41 -0.73 6.62
CA TRP A 74 9.03 -0.26 5.31
C TRP A 74 10.24 0.26 4.53
N ASN A 75 11.07 1.07 5.17
CA ASN A 75 12.30 1.61 4.58
C ASN A 75 13.31 0.50 4.24
N PHE A 76 13.42 -0.52 5.08
CA PHE A 76 14.23 -1.71 4.80
C PHE A 76 13.69 -2.50 3.60
N TRP A 77 12.37 -2.69 3.49
CA TRP A 77 11.76 -3.39 2.36
C TRP A 77 11.86 -2.63 1.05
N ILE A 78 11.50 -1.34 1.04
CA ILE A 78 11.65 -0.49 -0.15
C ILE A 78 13.11 -0.41 -0.57
N GLY A 79 14.04 -0.26 0.37
CA GLY A 79 15.47 -0.15 0.06
C GLY A 79 16.05 -1.40 -0.61
N ASN A 80 15.73 -2.59 -0.10
CA ASN A 80 16.31 -3.84 -0.59
C ASN A 80 15.60 -4.39 -1.84
N TYR A 81 14.30 -4.16 -1.98
CA TYR A 81 13.50 -4.74 -3.06
C TYR A 81 13.13 -3.74 -4.15
N ARG A 82 13.57 -2.47 -4.06
CA ARG A 82 13.18 -1.36 -4.96
C ARG A 82 13.12 -1.75 -6.43
N ASN A 83 14.15 -2.43 -6.92
CA ASN A 83 14.28 -2.76 -8.34
C ASN A 83 13.25 -3.81 -8.80
N ILE A 84 12.92 -4.77 -7.93
CA ILE A 84 11.90 -5.81 -8.19
C ILE A 84 10.51 -5.19 -8.08
N LEU A 85 10.31 -4.36 -7.06
CA LEU A 85 9.06 -3.62 -6.87
C LEU A 85 8.77 -2.71 -8.08
N GLU A 86 9.78 -2.03 -8.62
CA GLU A 86 9.61 -1.16 -9.79
C GLU A 86 9.19 -1.95 -11.04
N SER A 87 9.70 -3.17 -11.25
CA SER A 87 9.31 -3.98 -12.41
C SER A 87 7.85 -4.43 -12.34
N TRP A 88 7.29 -4.65 -11.14
CA TRP A 88 5.88 -5.02 -10.97
C TRP A 88 4.94 -3.96 -11.52
N LYS A 89 5.33 -2.68 -11.54
CA LYS A 89 4.46 -1.61 -12.02
C LYS A 89 4.10 -1.76 -13.49
N SER A 90 4.93 -2.42 -14.32
CA SER A 90 4.58 -2.70 -15.71
C SER A 90 3.74 -3.96 -15.90
N GLU A 91 3.56 -4.77 -14.87
CA GLU A 91 2.86 -6.05 -14.96
C GLU A 91 1.34 -5.89 -15.00
N GLU A 92 0.68 -6.71 -15.81
CA GLU A 92 -0.78 -6.65 -15.99
C GLU A 92 -1.53 -6.94 -14.69
N TRP A 93 -1.08 -7.93 -13.91
CA TRP A 93 -1.70 -8.29 -12.64
C TRP A 93 -1.65 -7.13 -11.63
N PHE A 94 -0.57 -6.35 -11.62
CA PHE A 94 -0.41 -5.22 -10.72
C PHE A 94 -1.31 -4.05 -11.14
N GLN A 95 -1.36 -3.75 -12.44
CA GLN A 95 -2.29 -2.75 -12.98
C GLN A 95 -3.75 -3.12 -12.72
N ASN A 96 -4.09 -4.40 -12.79
CA ASN A 96 -5.42 -4.89 -12.45
C ASN A 96 -5.75 -4.65 -10.97
N LEU A 97 -4.86 -5.00 -10.04
CA LEU A 97 -5.05 -4.73 -8.60
C LEU A 97 -5.18 -3.23 -8.31
N LYS A 98 -4.36 -2.40 -8.95
CA LYS A 98 -4.45 -0.93 -8.83
C LYS A 98 -5.80 -0.42 -9.28
N ASN A 99 -6.29 -0.90 -10.43
CA ASN A 99 -7.61 -0.53 -10.94
C ASN A 99 -8.76 -1.04 -10.05
N GLU A 100 -8.63 -2.22 -9.45
CA GLU A 100 -9.59 -2.72 -8.46
C GLU A 100 -9.65 -1.83 -7.24
N TRP A 101 -8.50 -1.44 -6.69
CA TRP A 101 -8.44 -0.51 -5.56
C TRP A 101 -9.08 0.84 -5.91
N LYS A 102 -8.73 1.44 -7.05
CA LYS A 102 -9.36 2.69 -7.52
C LYS A 102 -10.89 2.59 -7.63
N LYS A 103 -11.41 1.47 -8.17
CA LYS A 103 -12.86 1.23 -8.26
C LYS A 103 -13.53 1.12 -6.90
N GLU A 104 -12.90 0.41 -5.95
CA GLU A 104 -13.42 0.29 -4.59
C GLU A 104 -13.41 1.63 -3.86
N ARG A 105 -12.35 2.43 -4.02
CA ARG A 105 -12.28 3.81 -3.50
C ARG A 105 -13.39 4.69 -4.09
N GLN A 106 -13.53 4.75 -5.41
CA GLN A 106 -14.55 5.56 -6.09
C GLN A 106 -15.98 5.16 -5.71
N LYS A 107 -16.25 3.85 -5.58
CA LYS A 107 -17.57 3.37 -5.17
C LYS A 107 -17.96 3.86 -3.78
N ASN A 108 -17.00 4.05 -2.89
CA ASN A 108 -17.26 4.58 -1.55
C ASN A 108 -17.32 6.12 -1.56
N GLN A 109 -16.55 6.80 -2.42
CA GLN A 109 -16.68 8.25 -2.65
C GLN A 109 -18.12 8.60 -3.09
N ASN A 110 -18.64 7.93 -4.13
CA ASN A 110 -19.99 8.20 -4.64
C ASN A 110 -21.07 8.03 -3.55
N LYS A 111 -20.91 7.05 -2.65
CA LYS A 111 -21.85 6.85 -1.55
C LYS A 111 -21.79 7.97 -0.51
N ILE A 112 -20.60 8.52 -0.27
CA ILE A 112 -20.42 9.66 0.63
C ILE A 112 -21.03 10.90 -0.02
N ASP A 113 -20.76 11.14 -1.31
CA ASP A 113 -21.30 12.27 -2.06
C ASP A 113 -22.85 12.24 -2.12
N GLU A 114 -23.46 11.06 -2.35
CA GLU A 114 -24.93 10.88 -2.31
C GLU A 114 -25.54 11.22 -0.94
N ILE A 115 -24.79 11.00 0.16
CA ILE A 115 -25.21 11.35 1.51
C ILE A 115 -25.04 12.86 1.74
N GLU A 116 -23.91 13.42 1.32
CA GLU A 116 -23.54 14.83 1.50
C GLU A 116 -24.31 15.78 0.58
N GLU A 117 -24.83 15.35 -0.56
CA GLU A 117 -25.74 16.17 -1.38
C GLU A 117 -27.01 16.60 -0.60
N ASN A 118 -27.31 15.93 0.52
CA ASN A 118 -28.40 16.26 1.45
C ASN A 118 -28.00 17.20 2.61
N THR A 119 -26.72 17.57 2.77
CA THR A 119 -26.22 18.46 3.85
C THR A 119 -25.15 19.44 3.32
N LEU A 120 -25.27 20.73 3.65
CA LEU A 120 -24.45 21.82 3.09
C LEU A 120 -22.92 21.60 3.16
N LYS A 121 -22.36 21.16 2.02
CA LYS A 121 -21.03 21.38 1.40
C LYS A 121 -19.87 21.80 2.32
N GLU A 122 -19.07 20.81 2.70
CA GLU A 122 -17.61 20.88 2.55
C GLU A 122 -17.18 19.85 1.50
N SER A 123 -16.10 20.13 0.78
CA SER A 123 -15.63 19.45 -0.43
C SER A 123 -15.73 17.91 -0.38
N GLY A 124 -16.30 17.28 -1.42
CA GLY A 124 -16.47 15.83 -1.62
C GLY A 124 -15.15 15.07 -1.79
N MET A 125 -14.29 15.14 -0.78
CA MET A 125 -12.98 14.51 -0.70
C MET A 125 -13.03 13.54 0.48
N ILE A 126 -12.83 12.23 0.22
CA ILE A 126 -12.73 11.23 1.29
C ILE A 126 -11.68 11.67 2.31
N SER A 127 -12.10 11.82 3.57
CA SER A 127 -11.18 12.00 4.69
C SER A 127 -10.24 10.79 4.82
N ILE A 128 -9.00 11.03 5.27
CA ILE A 128 -8.01 9.96 5.48
C ILE A 128 -8.54 8.83 6.37
N GLU A 129 -9.35 9.14 7.38
CA GLU A 129 -9.92 8.14 8.28
C GLU A 129 -10.94 7.25 7.55
N CYS A 130 -11.76 7.84 6.68
CA CYS A 130 -12.66 7.08 5.81
C CYS A 130 -11.88 6.23 4.80
N GLU A 131 -10.76 6.73 4.28
CA GLU A 131 -9.90 5.97 3.37
C GLU A 131 -9.29 4.74 4.05
N LYS A 132 -8.83 4.87 5.31
CA LYS A 132 -8.36 3.74 6.11
C LYS A 132 -9.44 2.68 6.31
N ASP A 133 -10.68 3.09 6.56
CA ASP A 133 -11.80 2.16 6.69
C ASP A 133 -12.12 1.42 5.38
N ILE A 134 -12.04 2.11 4.25
CA ILE A 134 -12.22 1.51 2.92
C ILE A 134 -11.07 0.54 2.63
N TRP A 135 -9.85 0.96 2.93
CA TRP A 135 -8.64 0.15 2.79
C TRP A 135 -8.73 -1.13 3.61
N LYS A 136 -9.08 -1.04 4.89
CA LYS A 136 -9.27 -2.20 5.77
C LYS A 136 -10.26 -3.20 5.18
N LYS A 137 -11.43 -2.73 4.73
CA LYS A 137 -12.43 -3.60 4.08
C LYS A 137 -11.89 -4.24 2.80
N TRP A 138 -11.11 -3.50 2.02
CA TRP A 138 -10.52 -4.03 0.79
C TRP A 138 -9.45 -5.07 1.09
N ILE A 139 -8.54 -4.81 2.02
CA ILE A 139 -7.50 -5.75 2.46
C ILE A 139 -8.11 -7.02 3.04
N SER A 140 -9.16 -6.94 3.87
CA SER A 140 -9.86 -8.13 4.36
C SER A 140 -10.41 -8.98 3.21
N LYS A 141 -10.92 -8.37 2.13
CA LYS A 141 -11.33 -9.11 0.91
C LYS A 141 -10.14 -9.77 0.25
N GLN A 142 -9.03 -9.05 0.06
CA GLN A 142 -7.82 -9.59 -0.56
C GLN A 142 -7.23 -10.76 0.25
N ALA A 143 -7.33 -10.73 1.58
CA ALA A 143 -6.92 -11.84 2.44
C ALA A 143 -7.69 -13.13 2.14
N THR A 144 -8.96 -13.04 1.72
CA THR A 144 -9.74 -14.21 1.30
C THR A 144 -9.35 -14.75 -0.08
N LEU A 145 -8.68 -13.94 -0.90
CA LEU A 145 -8.26 -14.29 -2.26
C LEU A 145 -6.85 -14.90 -2.32
N ILE A 146 -6.14 -14.99 -1.19
CA ILE A 146 -4.77 -15.55 -1.13
C ILE A 146 -4.69 -16.94 -1.77
N GLU A 147 -5.68 -17.81 -1.54
CA GLU A 147 -5.69 -19.15 -2.13
C GLU A 147 -5.85 -19.13 -3.65
N MET A 148 -6.49 -18.10 -4.21
CA MET A 148 -6.54 -17.89 -5.66
C MET A 148 -5.20 -17.38 -6.17
N PHE A 149 -4.60 -16.38 -5.52
CA PHE A 149 -3.28 -15.88 -5.90
C PHE A 149 -2.22 -16.98 -5.92
N LYS A 150 -2.23 -17.91 -4.96
CA LYS A 150 -1.34 -19.10 -4.96
C LYS A 150 -1.42 -19.95 -6.22
N GLN A 151 -2.52 -19.91 -6.95
CA GLN A 151 -2.72 -20.67 -8.18
C GLN A 151 -2.19 -19.92 -9.41
N GLU A 152 -2.00 -18.62 -9.31
CA GLU A 152 -1.52 -17.76 -10.39
C GLU A 152 -0.01 -17.91 -10.61
N ASP A 153 0.40 -17.96 -11.88
CA ASP A 153 1.81 -18.19 -12.24
C ASP A 153 2.71 -17.00 -11.89
N TRP A 154 2.19 -15.77 -11.97
CA TRP A 154 2.92 -14.58 -11.53
C TRP A 154 3.24 -14.65 -10.04
N PHE A 155 2.28 -15.05 -9.19
CA PHE A 155 2.47 -15.11 -7.74
C PHE A 155 3.39 -16.26 -7.34
N LYS A 156 3.31 -17.41 -8.01
CA LYS A 156 4.28 -18.51 -7.83
C LYS A 156 5.70 -18.04 -8.14
N SER A 157 5.87 -17.24 -9.19
CA SER A 157 7.17 -16.68 -9.56
C SER A 157 7.71 -15.75 -8.48
N LEU A 158 6.87 -14.87 -7.92
CA LEU A 158 7.24 -14.00 -6.80
C LEU A 158 7.65 -14.78 -5.54
N ILE A 159 6.92 -15.84 -5.19
CA ILE A 159 7.29 -16.72 -4.08
C ILE A 159 8.67 -17.33 -4.35
N ALA A 160 8.90 -17.86 -5.55
CA ALA A 160 10.16 -18.49 -5.90
C ALA A 160 11.35 -17.51 -5.92
N GLU A 161 11.13 -16.23 -6.23
CA GLU A 161 12.17 -15.20 -6.13
C GLU A 161 12.54 -14.90 -4.67
N GLN A 162 11.55 -14.73 -3.79
CA GLN A 162 11.80 -14.51 -2.36
C GLN A 162 12.40 -15.73 -1.65
N ASP A 163 12.09 -16.94 -2.12
CA ASP A 163 12.60 -18.19 -1.53
C ASP A 163 14.10 -18.42 -1.84
N LYS A 164 14.65 -17.77 -2.88
CA LYS A 164 16.07 -17.86 -3.29
C LYS A 164 17.03 -17.03 -2.42
N GLU A 165 16.53 -16.06 -1.66
CA GLU A 165 17.37 -15.25 -0.77
C GLU A 165 17.84 -16.01 0.48
N GLU A 166 17.30 -17.21 0.74
CA GLU A 166 17.79 -18.17 1.73
C GLU A 166 18.27 -19.48 1.07
N ASP A 167 19.29 -19.40 0.20
CA ASP A 167 20.05 -20.58 -0.22
C ASP A 167 20.97 -21.07 0.92
N ASN A 168 20.37 -21.82 1.84
CA ASN A 168 20.98 -22.98 2.48
C ASN A 168 19.89 -23.73 3.24
N TYR A 169 19.06 -24.51 2.55
CA TYR A 169 18.62 -25.86 2.94
C TYR A 169 17.73 -26.38 1.80
N GLU A 170 18.18 -27.46 1.15
CA GLU A 170 17.45 -28.14 0.07
C GLU A 170 16.01 -28.48 0.48
N ILE A 171 15.03 -27.96 -0.25
CA ILE A 171 13.61 -28.31 -0.07
C ILE A 171 12.99 -28.52 -1.45
N ASN A 172 12.76 -29.80 -1.78
CA ASN A 172 12.06 -30.21 -2.98
C ASN A 172 10.58 -30.51 -2.69
N GLU A 173 9.73 -29.79 -3.43
CA GLU A 173 8.41 -30.12 -3.98
C GLU A 173 7.31 -30.76 -3.10
N TYR A 174 6.16 -30.10 -3.08
CA TYR A 174 4.98 -30.46 -2.29
C TYR A 174 3.99 -31.29 -3.12
N MET A 175 3.43 -32.33 -2.51
CA MET A 175 1.99 -32.66 -2.42
C MET A 175 1.88 -34.12 -1.99
N ASN A 176 1.56 -34.35 -0.71
CA ASN A 176 0.50 -35.27 -0.28
C ASN A 176 0.59 -35.63 1.21
N VAL A 177 -0.59 -35.90 1.73
CA VAL A 177 -0.95 -36.71 2.91
C VAL A 177 -0.85 -36.09 4.32
N LEU A 178 -2.05 -35.83 4.85
CA LEU A 178 -2.39 -35.94 6.28
C LEU A 178 -2.44 -37.43 6.74
N ASN A 179 -1.62 -38.32 6.19
CA ASN A 179 -1.69 -39.74 6.53
C ASN A 179 -0.36 -40.47 6.26
N THR A 180 -0.01 -41.37 7.20
CA THR A 180 1.09 -42.35 7.23
C THR A 180 2.51 -41.90 7.68
N ASN A 181 2.94 -42.48 8.82
CA ASN A 181 4.29 -42.91 9.23
C ASN A 181 5.54 -42.03 8.93
N MET A 182 5.56 -40.77 9.37
CA MET A 182 6.81 -39.96 9.42
C MET A 182 7.43 -39.94 10.82
N ASN A 183 8.77 -39.94 10.90
CA ASN A 183 9.52 -39.76 12.15
C ASN A 183 9.47 -38.28 12.63
N GLU A 184 9.81 -38.02 13.91
CA GLU A 184 9.69 -36.67 14.51
C GLU A 184 10.51 -35.60 13.76
N VAL A 185 11.69 -35.95 13.26
CA VAL A 185 12.59 -35.04 12.53
C VAL A 185 11.99 -34.61 11.18
N GLU A 186 11.35 -35.52 10.45
CA GLU A 186 10.66 -35.19 9.19
C GLU A 186 9.44 -34.29 9.42
N LYS A 187 8.72 -34.47 10.52
CA LYS A 187 7.59 -33.61 10.89
C LYS A 187 8.06 -32.19 11.20
N GLU A 188 9.15 -32.03 11.96
CA GLU A 188 9.71 -30.72 12.27
C GLU A 188 10.19 -29.97 11.02
N LYS A 189 10.87 -30.66 10.09
CA LYS A 189 11.30 -30.06 8.82
C LYS A 189 10.10 -29.55 8.01
N LYS A 190 9.09 -30.39 7.81
CA LYS A 190 7.85 -30.00 7.10
C LYS A 190 7.13 -28.84 7.78
N TYR A 191 7.10 -28.83 9.10
CA TYR A 191 6.51 -27.74 9.86
C TYR A 191 7.26 -26.43 9.58
N ARG A 192 8.60 -26.41 9.67
CA ARG A 192 9.40 -25.22 9.36
C ARG A 192 9.18 -24.71 7.94
N GLU A 193 9.18 -25.60 6.95
CA GLU A 193 8.93 -25.24 5.54
C GLU A 193 7.57 -24.59 5.34
N PHE A 194 6.53 -25.13 5.99
CA PHE A 194 5.19 -24.58 5.93
C PHE A 194 5.14 -23.14 6.47
N PHE A 195 5.76 -22.89 7.64
CA PHE A 195 5.82 -21.54 8.20
C PHE A 195 6.66 -20.59 7.35
N ARG A 196 7.78 -21.06 6.76
CA ARG A 196 8.59 -20.26 5.85
C ARG A 196 7.78 -19.79 4.64
N LYS A 197 7.12 -20.71 3.92
CA LYS A 197 6.29 -20.37 2.77
C LYS A 197 5.14 -19.46 3.14
N LYS A 198 4.48 -19.71 4.28
CA LYS A 198 3.43 -18.83 4.80
C LYS A 198 3.94 -17.42 5.08
N ASN A 199 5.13 -17.28 5.67
CA ASN A 199 5.74 -15.98 5.94
C ASN A 199 6.08 -15.23 4.64
N ILE A 200 6.63 -15.91 3.64
CA ILE A 200 6.91 -15.34 2.31
C ILE A 200 5.63 -14.82 1.67
N ILE A 201 4.57 -15.63 1.66
CA ILE A 201 3.26 -15.24 1.12
C ILE A 201 2.74 -14.00 1.84
N ASN A 202 2.75 -14.00 3.18
CA ASN A 202 2.27 -12.86 3.96
C ASN A 202 3.07 -11.59 3.68
N LYS A 203 4.40 -11.68 3.58
CA LYS A 203 5.29 -10.57 3.21
C LYS A 203 4.96 -10.03 1.83
N LEU A 204 4.82 -10.91 0.82
CA LEU A 204 4.45 -10.52 -0.54
C LEU A 204 3.08 -9.83 -0.57
N MET A 205 2.10 -10.33 0.17
CA MET A 205 0.78 -9.70 0.26
C MET A 205 0.89 -8.27 0.79
N VAL A 206 1.62 -8.04 1.88
CA VAL A 206 1.82 -6.68 2.41
C VAL A 206 2.53 -5.80 1.38
N GLN A 207 3.62 -6.28 0.78
CA GLN A 207 4.42 -5.52 -0.19
C GLN A 207 3.59 -5.10 -1.42
N ILE A 208 2.91 -6.06 -2.05
CA ILE A 208 2.09 -5.82 -3.24
C ILE A 208 1.02 -4.76 -2.96
N HIS A 209 0.30 -4.89 -1.85
CA HIS A 209 -0.83 -4.02 -1.58
C HIS A 209 -0.36 -2.61 -1.17
N MET A 210 0.67 -2.50 -0.33
CA MET A 210 1.23 -1.19 0.00
C MET A 210 1.80 -0.46 -1.21
N MET A 211 2.41 -1.20 -2.16
CA MET A 211 2.84 -0.63 -3.44
C MET A 211 1.67 -0.13 -4.28
N VAL A 212 0.58 -0.91 -4.38
CA VAL A 212 -0.64 -0.49 -5.09
C VAL A 212 -1.17 0.82 -4.50
N LEU A 213 -1.19 0.93 -3.16
CA LEU A 213 -1.65 2.13 -2.48
C LEU A 213 -0.74 3.33 -2.73
N GLU A 214 0.58 3.15 -2.62
CA GLU A 214 1.55 4.23 -2.84
C GLU A 214 1.50 4.76 -4.28
N GLU A 215 1.40 3.89 -5.28
CA GLU A 215 1.27 4.31 -6.68
C GLU A 215 -0.06 5.02 -6.94
N CYS A 216 -1.16 4.57 -6.34
CA CYS A 216 -2.42 5.31 -6.39
C CYS A 216 -2.33 6.69 -5.73
N LYS A 217 -1.59 6.82 -4.62
CA LYS A 217 -1.38 8.11 -3.93
C LYS A 217 -0.58 9.07 -4.79
N LYS A 218 0.47 8.60 -5.47
CA LYS A 218 1.23 9.41 -6.44
C LYS A 218 0.36 9.88 -7.60
N GLU A 219 -0.45 9.00 -8.16
CA GLU A 219 -1.39 9.35 -9.24
C GLU A 219 -2.43 10.37 -8.76
N GLU A 220 -2.97 10.21 -7.54
CA GLU A 220 -3.90 11.17 -6.92
C GLU A 220 -3.27 12.57 -6.75
N ILE A 221 -1.99 12.66 -6.37
CA ILE A 221 -1.29 13.95 -6.25
C ILE A 221 -1.20 14.65 -7.62
N VAL A 222 -0.90 13.91 -8.68
CA VAL A 222 -0.87 14.45 -10.05
C VAL A 222 -2.26 14.90 -10.49
N GLU A 223 -3.28 14.05 -10.31
CA GLU A 223 -4.68 14.38 -10.62
C GLU A 223 -5.15 15.63 -9.87
N ASN A 224 -4.79 15.78 -8.58
CA ASN A 224 -5.11 16.96 -7.78
C ASN A 224 -4.47 18.25 -8.31
N LYS A 225 -3.21 18.18 -8.77
CA LYS A 225 -2.53 19.33 -9.39
C LYS A 225 -3.24 19.74 -10.69
N GLU A 226 -3.58 18.77 -11.54
CA GLU A 226 -4.30 19.03 -12.79
C GLU A 226 -5.66 19.71 -12.53
N LEU A 227 -6.43 19.20 -11.57
CA LEU A 227 -7.70 19.80 -11.16
C LEU A 227 -7.53 21.23 -10.61
N CYS A 228 -6.48 21.49 -9.83
CA CYS A 228 -6.17 22.84 -9.35
C CYS A 228 -5.87 23.81 -10.50
N ILE A 229 -5.11 23.37 -11.51
CA ILE A 229 -4.82 24.17 -12.71
C ILE A 229 -6.09 24.45 -13.50
N ASP A 230 -6.93 23.45 -13.74
CA ASP A 230 -8.19 23.59 -14.47
C ASP A 230 -9.12 24.58 -13.77
N ASN A 231 -9.25 24.47 -12.44
CA ASN A 231 -10.04 25.41 -11.65
C ASN A 231 -9.50 26.85 -11.76
N TYR A 232 -8.18 27.03 -11.75
CA TYR A 232 -7.55 28.34 -11.93
C TYR A 232 -7.84 28.94 -13.32
N ILE A 233 -7.69 28.14 -14.38
CA ILE A 233 -8.01 28.54 -15.76
C ILE A 233 -9.49 28.93 -15.88
N GLN A 234 -10.39 28.12 -15.34
CA GLN A 234 -11.83 28.42 -15.34
C GLN A 234 -12.15 29.73 -14.61
N ASN A 235 -11.48 30.00 -13.48
CA ASN A 235 -11.66 31.24 -12.73
C ASN A 235 -11.17 32.47 -13.50
N ILE A 236 -10.05 32.36 -14.22
CA ILE A 236 -9.58 33.42 -15.14
C ILE A 236 -10.62 33.66 -16.23
N HIS A 237 -11.11 32.62 -16.90
CA HIS A 237 -12.12 32.76 -17.94
C HIS A 237 -13.41 33.40 -17.42
N LYS A 238 -13.88 33.01 -16.23
CA LYS A 238 -15.04 33.64 -15.58
C LYS A 238 -14.78 35.12 -15.32
N LYS A 239 -13.62 35.47 -14.74
CA LYS A 239 -13.25 36.86 -14.44
C LYS A 239 -13.20 37.74 -15.71
N ASN A 240 -12.55 37.26 -16.77
CA ASN A 240 -12.48 37.97 -18.05
C ASN A 240 -13.87 38.21 -18.65
N ASN A 241 -14.79 37.23 -18.55
CA ASN A 241 -16.18 37.38 -19.00
C ASN A 241 -16.99 38.42 -18.19
N TYR A 242 -16.67 38.61 -16.90
CA TYR A 242 -17.28 39.69 -16.09
C TYR A 242 -16.72 41.06 -16.49
N ASP A 243 -15.41 41.16 -16.70
CA ASP A 243 -14.74 42.40 -17.05
C ASP A 243 -15.17 42.90 -18.45
N GLU A 244 -15.31 42.01 -19.43
CA GLU A 244 -15.87 42.34 -20.76
C GLU A 244 -17.32 42.84 -20.67
N LYS A 245 -18.18 42.20 -19.86
CA LYS A 245 -19.56 42.66 -19.66
C LYS A 245 -19.65 44.01 -18.96
N SER A 246 -18.69 44.34 -18.10
CA SER A 246 -18.63 45.66 -17.44
C SER A 246 -18.19 46.79 -18.38
N ASN A 247 -17.39 46.47 -19.41
CA ASN A 247 -16.86 47.44 -20.38
C ASN A 247 -17.81 47.72 -21.57
N ILE A 248 -18.93 46.99 -21.67
CA ILE A 248 -19.94 47.14 -22.73
C ILE A 248 -21.12 48.04 -22.25
N LEU A 249 -21.09 48.52 -21.01
CA LEU A 249 -22.14 49.34 -20.37
C LEU A 249 -21.68 50.80 -20.20
#